data_AF-A0A1Z5JZE1-F1
#
_entry.id   AF-A0A1Z5JZE1-F1
#
_cell.length_a   1.000
_cell.length_b   1.000
_cell.length_c   1.000
_cell.angle_alpha   90.00
_cell.angle_beta   90.00
_cell.angle_gamma   90.00
#
_symmetry.space_group_name_H-M   'P 1'
#
loop_
_entity.id
_entity.type
_entity.pdbx_description
1 polymer ?
#
loop_
_entity_poly.entity_id
_entity_poly.type
_entity_poly.pdbx_seq_one_letter_code
_entity_poly.pdbx_strand_id
1 'polypeptide(L)'
;MSTTLRHRNLGASLPETLPLKKTEADKPSFPSTYRRSSPQSREKQQLAISYRTLAIVLFIALTPWAYQIKLYAKVTQTRQKVASLHREQQSLDRELEDAKATLKTITADTEKIEATKKELLADLRRQGDNLDFASQAYEEAEEMENKYLTRVKELEEAIQTASYRHLQLYHPKITVKVKVTLTSGNFFVIQLAPVEVAPHAASHFVRIAEAKLYDGLSLVHGNSGSGDIHATMIGTTDNDKFQKANLTKVAFVERPEHYKNEKYSVAFSSRGPMFYINMGEEKREVIDGDICFGKVVEGRDVLDAIVRNKGLFSMVGIQSVEAINESV
;
A
#
# COMPACT_ATOMS: atom_id res chain seq x y z
N MET A 1 -15.34 41.98 -5.72
CA MET A 1 -16.37 41.17 -6.39
C MET A 1 -16.54 39.90 -5.57
N SER A 2 -17.74 39.73 -5.02
CA SER A 2 -18.10 38.76 -4.00
C SER A 2 -18.86 37.61 -4.67
N THR A 3 -18.48 36.37 -4.40
CA THR A 3 -19.30 35.21 -4.77
C THR A 3 -19.31 34.20 -3.62
N THR A 4 -20.47 34.19 -2.99
CA THR A 4 -20.97 33.36 -1.90
C THR A 4 -21.53 32.03 -2.43
N LEU A 5 -21.75 31.11 -1.46
CA LEU A 5 -22.65 29.93 -1.50
C LEU A 5 -22.06 28.68 -2.21
N ARG A 6 -22.20 27.46 -1.68
CA ARG A 6 -23.43 26.90 -1.09
C ARG A 6 -23.11 25.64 -0.26
N HIS A 7 -23.59 25.62 1.00
CA HIS A 7 -23.80 24.39 1.76
C HIS A 7 -24.91 23.55 1.09
N ARG A 8 -24.73 22.23 1.06
CA ARG A 8 -25.84 21.28 0.92
C ARG A 8 -25.75 20.21 2.01
N ASN A 9 -26.92 19.98 2.57
CA ASN A 9 -27.22 19.22 3.77
C ASN A 9 -28.07 18.00 3.35
N LEU A 10 -28.12 17.00 4.23
CA LEU A 10 -29.15 15.95 4.37
C LEU A 10 -29.15 14.77 3.39
N GLY A 11 -29.08 13.58 3.98
CA GLY A 11 -29.35 12.30 3.35
C GLY A 11 -29.24 11.16 4.36
N ALA A 12 -30.08 11.19 5.41
CA ALA A 12 -30.27 10.08 6.32
C ALA A 12 -31.09 8.98 5.62
N SER A 13 -30.61 7.73 5.68
CA SER A 13 -31.41 6.54 5.38
C SER A 13 -30.97 5.37 6.27
N LEU A 14 -31.76 5.11 7.32
CA LEU A 14 -31.93 3.78 7.93
C LEU A 14 -32.53 2.83 6.88
N PRO A 15 -32.07 1.57 6.85
CA PRO A 15 -32.95 0.46 7.26
C PRO A 15 -32.08 -0.61 7.99
N GLU A 16 -32.53 -1.71 8.57
CA GLU A 16 -33.79 -2.42 8.62
C GLU A 16 -33.69 -3.42 9.78
N THR A 17 -34.85 -3.90 10.15
CA THR A 17 -35.22 -4.81 11.22
C THR A 17 -34.42 -6.12 11.38
N LEU A 18 -34.26 -6.48 12.66
CA LEU A 18 -33.92 -7.79 13.23
C LEU A 18 -34.74 -8.96 12.66
N PRO A 19 -34.15 -10.16 12.50
CA PRO A 19 -34.89 -11.41 12.61
C PRO A 19 -34.83 -11.96 14.05
N LEU A 20 -35.99 -11.93 14.71
CA LEU A 20 -36.29 -12.66 15.95
C LEU A 20 -36.21 -14.17 15.68
N LYS A 21 -35.19 -14.81 16.24
CA LYS A 21 -35.06 -16.28 16.28
C LYS A 21 -36.02 -16.83 17.34
N LYS A 22 -37.14 -17.41 16.90
CA LYS A 22 -38.02 -18.24 17.73
C LYS A 22 -37.25 -19.50 18.14
N THR A 23 -36.80 -19.56 19.39
CA THR A 23 -36.41 -20.80 20.05
C THR A 23 -37.66 -21.46 20.62
N GLU A 24 -37.98 -22.62 20.07
CA GLU A 24 -38.95 -23.58 20.56
C GLU A 24 -38.71 -23.91 22.03
N ALA A 25 -39.79 -23.85 22.81
CA ALA A 25 -39.81 -24.16 24.22
C ALA A 25 -40.02 -25.67 24.40
N ASP A 26 -38.92 -26.38 24.67
CA ASP A 26 -38.98 -27.75 25.19
C ASP A 26 -39.50 -27.75 26.63
N LYS A 27 -40.58 -28.50 26.85
CA LYS A 27 -41.21 -28.72 28.15
C LYS A 27 -40.31 -29.62 29.01
N PRO A 28 -39.85 -29.20 30.19
CA PRO A 28 -39.26 -30.12 31.14
C PRO A 28 -40.37 -30.93 31.84
N SER A 29 -40.36 -32.23 31.61
CA SER A 29 -41.10 -33.20 32.40
C SER A 29 -40.61 -33.18 33.85
N PHE A 30 -41.52 -32.92 34.79
CA PHE A 30 -41.28 -33.02 36.23
C PHE A 30 -41.09 -34.49 36.66
N PRO A 31 -39.99 -34.86 37.32
CA PRO A 31 -39.97 -36.00 38.23
C PRO A 31 -40.33 -35.51 39.64
N SER A 32 -41.54 -35.82 40.09
CA SER A 32 -41.93 -35.66 41.48
C SER A 32 -41.25 -36.74 42.32
N THR A 33 -40.08 -36.43 42.86
CA THR A 33 -39.51 -37.19 43.99
C THR A 33 -39.26 -36.24 45.13
N TYR A 34 -40.22 -36.17 46.05
CA TYR A 34 -40.11 -35.46 47.32
C TYR A 34 -39.14 -36.23 48.22
N ARG A 35 -37.83 -36.05 47.98
CA ARG A 35 -36.78 -36.68 48.79
C ARG A 35 -36.67 -35.89 50.09
N ARG A 36 -37.19 -36.45 51.17
CA ARG A 36 -37.07 -35.95 52.54
C ARG A 36 -35.58 -35.67 52.83
N SER A 37 -35.20 -34.40 52.80
CA SER A 37 -33.84 -33.95 53.10
C SER A 37 -33.56 -34.25 54.57
N SER A 38 -32.57 -35.10 54.82
CA SER A 38 -32.11 -35.40 56.18
C SER A 38 -31.58 -34.12 56.86
N PRO A 39 -31.62 -34.03 58.19
CA PRO A 39 -31.21 -32.83 58.95
C PRO A 39 -29.80 -32.33 58.63
N GLN A 40 -28.91 -33.23 58.18
CA GLN A 40 -27.52 -32.95 57.79
C GLN A 40 -27.38 -32.11 56.49
N SER A 41 -28.46 -32.01 55.70
CA SER A 41 -28.51 -31.21 54.46
C SER A 41 -28.67 -29.71 54.71
N ARG A 42 -29.20 -29.30 55.86
CA ARG A 42 -29.52 -27.89 56.15
C ARG A 42 -28.27 -27.10 56.55
N GLU A 43 -27.32 -27.72 57.26
CA GLU A 43 -26.04 -27.09 57.60
C GLU A 43 -25.18 -26.82 56.36
N LYS A 44 -25.14 -27.77 55.41
CA LYS A 44 -24.44 -27.56 54.13
C LYS A 44 -25.05 -26.45 53.29
N GLN A 45 -26.38 -26.30 53.32
CA GLN A 45 -27.06 -25.20 52.63
C GLN A 45 -26.80 -23.85 53.29
N GLN A 46 -26.76 -23.77 54.63
CA GLN A 46 -26.43 -22.53 55.34
C GLN A 46 -24.98 -22.10 55.11
N LEU A 47 -24.03 -23.04 55.11
CA LEU A 47 -22.63 -22.77 54.73
C LEU A 47 -22.54 -22.29 53.27
N ALA A 48 -23.26 -22.92 52.34
CA ALA A 48 -23.26 -22.49 50.94
C ALA A 48 -23.82 -21.07 50.75
N ILE A 49 -24.82 -20.69 51.53
CA ILE A 49 -25.39 -19.34 51.51
C ILE A 49 -24.40 -18.33 52.09
N SER A 50 -23.73 -18.64 53.21
CA SER A 50 -22.76 -17.73 53.83
C SER A 50 -21.52 -17.52 52.96
N TYR A 51 -21.03 -18.55 52.27
CA TYR A 51 -19.93 -18.38 51.30
C TYR A 51 -20.33 -17.52 50.11
N ARG A 52 -21.58 -17.62 49.63
CA ARG A 52 -22.07 -16.79 48.51
C ARG A 52 -22.21 -15.33 48.90
N THR A 53 -22.76 -15.03 50.07
CA THR A 53 -22.87 -13.65 50.53
C THR A 53 -21.50 -13.04 50.79
N LEU A 54 -20.58 -13.79 51.38
CA LEU A 54 -19.21 -13.34 51.62
C LEU A 54 -18.47 -13.08 50.30
N ALA A 55 -18.62 -13.94 49.28
CA ALA A 55 -18.04 -13.73 47.96
C ALA A 55 -18.58 -12.46 47.27
N ILE A 56 -19.89 -12.17 47.38
CA ILE A 56 -20.49 -10.96 46.81
C ILE A 56 -19.95 -9.71 47.51
N VAL A 57 -19.86 -9.71 48.84
CA VAL A 57 -19.30 -8.57 49.60
C VAL A 57 -17.83 -8.35 49.24
N LEU A 58 -17.04 -9.43 49.11
CA LEU A 58 -15.64 -9.35 48.67
C LEU A 58 -15.51 -8.79 47.26
N PHE A 59 -16.39 -9.19 46.34
CA PHE A 59 -16.41 -8.66 44.98
C PHE A 59 -16.76 -7.16 44.96
N ILE A 60 -17.79 -6.74 45.71
CA ILE A 60 -18.17 -5.33 45.84
C ILE A 60 -17.03 -4.52 46.47
N ALA A 61 -16.34 -5.05 47.48
CA ALA A 61 -15.22 -4.35 48.13
C ALA A 61 -13.96 -4.24 47.23
N LEU A 62 -13.70 -5.23 46.37
CA LEU A 62 -12.50 -5.26 45.51
C LEU A 62 -12.68 -4.53 44.16
N THR A 63 -13.91 -4.40 43.65
CA THR A 63 -14.17 -3.74 42.35
C THR A 63 -13.67 -2.29 42.24
N PRO A 64 -13.80 -1.42 43.27
CA PRO A 64 -13.28 -0.05 43.19
C PRO A 64 -11.75 -0.03 43.11
N TRP A 65 -11.08 -0.93 43.84
CA TRP A 65 -9.62 -1.02 43.84
C TRP A 65 -9.08 -1.48 42.48
N ALA A 66 -9.71 -2.50 41.87
CA ALA A 66 -9.37 -2.94 40.51
C ALA A 66 -9.58 -1.83 39.46
N TYR A 67 -10.63 -1.01 39.61
CA TYR A 67 -10.88 0.13 38.74
C TYR A 67 -9.81 1.22 38.90
N GLN A 68 -9.41 1.53 40.13
CA GLN A 68 -8.33 2.49 40.40
C GLN A 68 -7.00 2.03 39.76
N ILE A 69 -6.63 0.75 39.90
CA ILE A 69 -5.41 0.19 39.26
C ILE A 69 -5.45 0.36 37.74
N LYS A 70 -6.58 0.06 37.10
CA LYS A 70 -6.74 0.27 35.64
C LYS A 70 -6.61 1.75 35.26
N LEU A 71 -7.15 2.66 36.07
CA LEU A 71 -7.03 4.10 35.84
C LEU A 71 -5.58 4.57 35.95
N TYR A 72 -4.87 4.15 37.00
CA TYR A 72 -3.45 4.47 37.18
C TYR A 72 -2.61 3.98 35.99
N ALA A 73 -2.82 2.74 35.54
CA ALA A 73 -2.13 2.20 34.37
C ALA A 73 -2.41 3.01 33.09
N LYS A 74 -3.65 3.46 32.89
CA LYS A 74 -4.01 4.29 31.73
C LYS A 74 -3.38 5.69 31.80
N VAL A 75 -3.31 6.28 32.99
CA VAL A 75 -2.67 7.59 33.21
C VAL A 75 -1.17 7.52 32.98
N THR A 76 -0.48 6.47 33.47
CA THR A 76 0.95 6.30 33.23
C THR A 76 1.26 6.07 31.76
N GLN A 77 0.47 5.25 31.06
CA GLN A 77 0.59 5.06 29.61
C GLN A 77 0.40 6.38 28.83
N THR A 78 -0.60 7.18 29.23
CA THR A 78 -0.85 8.48 28.58
C THR A 78 0.29 9.46 28.84
N ARG A 79 0.84 9.50 30.06
CA ARG A 79 2.02 10.32 30.39
C ARG A 79 3.25 9.91 29.59
N GLN A 80 3.49 8.60 29.42
CA GLN A 80 4.57 8.11 28.58
C GLN A 80 4.40 8.56 27.12
N LYS A 81 3.18 8.48 26.59
CA LYS A 81 2.87 8.95 25.23
C LYS A 81 3.06 10.47 25.07
N VAL A 82 2.66 11.27 26.05
CA VAL A 82 2.90 12.72 26.03
C VAL A 82 4.40 13.02 26.10
N ALA A 83 5.15 12.29 26.93
CA ALA A 83 6.60 12.45 27.01
C ALA A 83 7.31 12.05 25.71
N SER A 84 6.86 11.00 25.02
CA SER A 84 7.42 10.61 23.73
C SER A 84 7.11 11.64 22.64
N LEU A 85 5.87 12.14 22.58
CA LEU A 85 5.49 13.20 21.65
C LEU A 85 6.28 14.49 21.88
N HIS A 86 6.56 14.84 23.15
CA HIS A 86 7.36 16.01 23.46
C HIS A 86 8.82 15.86 23.01
N ARG A 87 9.40 14.65 23.14
CA ARG A 87 10.76 14.36 22.64
C ARG A 87 10.81 14.41 21.11
N GLU A 88 9.77 13.89 20.45
CA GLU A 88 9.63 13.93 19.00
C GLU A 88 9.49 15.37 18.47
N GLN A 89 8.71 16.21 19.17
CA GLN A 89 8.62 17.63 18.85
C GLN A 89 9.98 18.33 19.00
N GLN A 90 10.73 18.03 20.08
CA GLN A 90 12.08 18.59 20.28
C GLN A 90 13.10 18.11 19.23
N SER A 91 13.01 16.87 18.74
CA SER A 91 13.88 16.40 17.66
C SER A 91 13.54 17.09 16.34
N LEU A 92 12.25 17.23 16.02
CA LEU A 92 11.80 17.95 14.82
C LEU A 92 12.24 19.42 14.84
N ASP A 93 12.16 20.10 15.98
CA ASP A 93 12.62 21.48 16.11
C ASP A 93 14.13 21.60 15.85
N ARG A 94 14.93 20.63 16.31
CA ARG A 94 16.38 20.60 16.04
C ARG A 94 16.68 20.35 14.56
N GLU A 95 16.00 19.37 13.96
CA GLU A 95 16.15 19.08 12.53
C GLU A 95 15.76 20.29 11.67
N LEU A 96 14.74 21.04 12.07
CA LEU A 96 14.31 22.25 11.38
C LEU A 96 15.36 23.38 11.50
N GLU A 97 16.01 23.54 12.64
CA GLU A 97 17.10 24.50 12.79
C GLU A 97 18.36 24.09 12.00
N ASP A 98 18.70 22.80 11.98
CA ASP A 98 19.80 22.27 11.15
C ASP A 98 19.50 22.44 9.65
N ALA A 99 18.26 22.20 9.22
CA ALA A 99 17.81 22.43 7.85
C ALA A 99 17.87 23.92 7.46
N LYS A 100 17.52 24.83 8.38
CA LYS A 100 17.70 26.28 8.15
C LYS A 100 19.17 26.68 8.05
N ALA A 101 20.03 26.10 8.89
CA ALA A 101 21.46 26.38 8.85
C ALA A 101 22.08 25.92 7.52
N THR A 102 21.73 24.72 7.06
CA THR A 102 22.18 24.20 5.75
C THR A 102 21.64 25.02 4.58
N LEU A 103 20.38 25.46 4.62
CA LEU A 103 19.84 26.38 3.61
C LEU A 103 20.63 27.68 3.57
N LYS A 104 20.98 28.25 4.73
CA LYS A 104 21.78 29.47 4.79
C LYS A 104 23.19 29.30 4.21
N THR A 105 23.82 28.14 4.42
CA THR A 105 25.12 27.84 3.80
C THR A 105 25.00 27.67 2.30
N ILE A 106 23.97 26.97 1.81
CA ILE A 106 23.73 26.79 0.38
C ILE A 106 23.48 28.15 -0.28
N THR A 107 22.67 29.02 0.32
CA THR A 107 22.43 30.37 -0.24
C THR A 107 23.71 31.21 -0.29
N ALA A 108 24.56 31.13 0.74
CA ALA A 108 25.84 31.83 0.74
C ALA A 108 26.80 31.27 -0.31
N ASP A 109 26.79 29.96 -0.54
CA ASP A 109 27.63 29.34 -1.57
C ASP A 109 27.10 29.62 -2.98
N THR A 110 25.78 29.70 -3.20
CA THR A 110 25.22 30.15 -4.49
C THR A 110 25.61 31.59 -4.79
N GLU A 111 25.59 32.49 -3.79
CA GLU A 111 26.04 33.88 -3.97
C GLU A 111 27.55 33.95 -4.30
N LYS A 112 28.38 33.11 -3.67
CA LYS A 112 29.81 33.00 -4.00
C LYS A 112 30.04 32.45 -5.41
N ILE A 113 29.24 31.47 -5.84
CA ILE A 113 29.32 30.92 -7.21
C ILE A 113 28.93 31.98 -8.23
N GLU A 114 27.88 32.76 -7.97
CA GLU A 114 27.50 33.87 -8.84
C GLU A 114 28.56 34.98 -8.88
N ALA A 115 29.17 35.30 -7.74
CA ALA A 115 30.25 36.27 -7.65
C ALA A 115 31.50 35.79 -8.42
N THR A 116 31.93 34.53 -8.22
CA THR A 116 33.06 33.95 -8.95
C THR A 116 32.76 33.84 -10.44
N LYS A 117 31.53 33.46 -10.84
CA LYS A 117 31.10 33.51 -12.24
C LYS A 117 31.24 34.91 -12.83
N LYS A 118 30.81 35.95 -12.10
CA LYS A 118 30.89 37.35 -12.54
C LYS A 118 32.34 37.84 -12.65
N GLU A 119 33.19 37.44 -11.71
CA GLU A 119 34.63 37.74 -11.72
C GLU A 119 35.33 37.04 -12.89
N LEU A 120 35.09 35.74 -13.09
CA LEU A 120 35.61 34.98 -14.23
C LEU A 120 35.18 35.62 -15.56
N LEU A 121 33.91 36.00 -15.68
CA LEU A 121 33.41 36.70 -16.87
C LEU A 121 34.09 38.05 -17.07
N ALA A 122 34.42 38.79 -16.01
CA ALA A 122 35.12 40.06 -16.10
C ALA A 122 36.60 39.89 -16.51
N ASP A 123 37.27 38.86 -15.99
CA ASP A 123 38.66 38.55 -16.35
C ASP A 123 38.79 38.00 -17.77
N LEU A 124 37.86 37.14 -18.19
CA LEU A 124 37.75 36.70 -19.58
C LEU A 124 37.52 37.87 -20.53
N ARG A 125 36.71 38.88 -20.15
CA ARG A 125 36.53 40.12 -20.94
C ARG A 125 37.82 40.94 -21.05
N ARG A 126 38.66 40.92 -20.00
CA ARG A 126 39.95 41.64 -19.97
C ARG A 126 41.03 40.95 -20.78
N GLN A 127 41.03 39.62 -20.84
CA GLN A 127 42.02 38.85 -21.58
C GLN A 127 41.82 38.91 -23.11
N GLY A 128 40.74 39.53 -23.60
CA GLY A 128 40.54 39.73 -25.05
C GLY A 128 40.30 38.44 -25.83
N ASP A 129 40.20 37.30 -25.14
CA ASP A 129 39.72 36.06 -25.72
C ASP A 129 38.22 36.17 -25.92
N ASN A 130 37.79 35.97 -27.17
CA ASN A 130 36.40 36.01 -27.60
C ASN A 130 35.51 35.13 -26.70
N LEU A 131 34.84 35.77 -25.75
CA LEU A 131 33.80 35.21 -24.87
C LEU A 131 32.60 34.63 -25.61
N ASP A 132 32.50 34.86 -26.91
CA ASP A 132 31.48 34.26 -27.76
C ASP A 132 31.56 32.74 -27.75
N PHE A 133 32.76 32.12 -27.70
CA PHE A 133 32.88 30.66 -27.77
C PHE A 133 32.28 29.95 -26.55
N ALA A 134 32.43 30.50 -25.35
CA ALA A 134 31.88 29.87 -24.15
C ALA A 134 30.36 30.07 -24.07
N SER A 135 29.84 31.27 -24.40
CA SER A 135 28.38 31.51 -24.44
C SER A 135 27.72 30.65 -25.51
N GLN A 136 28.30 30.59 -26.71
CA GLN A 136 27.81 29.74 -27.80
C GLN A 136 27.86 28.26 -27.42
N ALA A 137 28.93 27.78 -26.78
CA ALA A 137 29.00 26.38 -26.35
C ALA A 137 27.93 26.03 -25.28
N TYR A 138 27.59 26.95 -24.38
CA TYR A 138 26.50 26.75 -23.42
C TYR A 138 25.13 26.80 -24.09
N GLU A 139 24.90 27.75 -24.99
CA GLU A 139 23.66 27.87 -25.76
C GLU A 139 23.46 26.62 -26.64
N GLU A 140 24.49 26.17 -27.34
CA GLU A 140 24.47 24.92 -28.12
C GLU A 140 24.19 23.70 -27.24
N ALA A 141 24.77 23.63 -26.03
CA ALA A 141 24.51 22.55 -25.09
C ALA A 141 23.06 22.55 -24.60
N GLU A 142 22.50 23.71 -24.27
CA GLU A 142 21.10 23.89 -23.86
C GLU A 142 20.13 23.54 -25.00
N GLU A 143 20.42 23.98 -26.22
CA GLU A 143 19.65 23.62 -27.42
C GLU A 143 19.66 22.11 -27.67
N MET A 144 20.83 21.48 -27.53
CA MET A 144 20.98 20.03 -27.68
C MET A 144 20.23 19.27 -26.58
N GLU A 145 20.28 19.73 -25.34
CA GLU A 145 19.52 19.16 -24.23
C GLU A 145 18.01 19.25 -24.51
N ASN A 146 17.51 20.42 -24.88
CA ASN A 146 16.10 20.64 -25.23
C ASN A 146 15.65 19.75 -26.39
N LYS A 147 16.51 19.55 -27.39
CA LYS A 147 16.27 18.62 -28.50
C LYS A 147 16.18 17.18 -28.02
N TYR A 148 17.05 16.74 -27.10
CA TYR A 148 16.96 15.40 -26.53
C TYR A 148 15.72 15.20 -25.68
N LEU A 149 15.36 16.18 -24.84
CA LEU A 149 14.15 16.13 -24.03
C LEU A 149 12.89 16.04 -24.91
N THR A 150 12.87 16.79 -26.02
CA THR A 150 11.77 16.73 -27.00
C THR A 150 11.69 15.34 -27.62
N ARG A 151 12.82 14.77 -28.06
CA ARG A 151 12.86 13.44 -28.64
C ARG A 151 12.47 12.35 -27.64
N VAL A 152 12.82 12.48 -26.37
CA VAL A 152 12.39 11.54 -25.31
C VAL A 152 10.87 11.60 -25.15
N LYS A 153 10.26 12.79 -25.09
CA LYS A 153 8.80 12.95 -25.00
C LYS A 153 8.07 12.35 -26.21
N GLU A 154 8.57 12.61 -27.43
CA GLU A 154 8.02 12.02 -28.66
C GLU A 154 8.09 10.49 -28.65
N LEU A 155 9.20 9.92 -28.16
CA LEU A 155 9.36 8.47 -28.02
C LEU A 155 8.42 7.89 -26.97
N GLU A 156 8.27 8.55 -25.82
CA GLU A 156 7.31 8.14 -24.77
C GLU A 156 5.88 8.13 -25.33
N GLU A 157 5.44 9.21 -25.98
CA GLU A 157 4.12 9.32 -26.60
C GLU A 157 3.89 8.25 -27.68
N ALA A 158 4.89 8.00 -28.52
CA ALA A 158 4.82 6.96 -29.54
C ALA A 158 4.66 5.56 -28.93
N ILE A 159 5.39 5.27 -27.84
CA ILE A 159 5.29 3.99 -27.12
C ILE A 159 3.93 3.86 -26.42
N GLN A 160 3.43 4.92 -25.78
CA GLN A 160 2.09 4.92 -25.17
C GLN A 160 1.01 4.69 -26.22
N THR A 161 1.09 5.38 -27.35
CA THR A 161 0.16 5.23 -28.48
C THR A 161 0.17 3.80 -29.03
N ALA A 162 1.35 3.21 -29.23
CA ALA A 162 1.48 1.83 -29.68
C ALA A 162 0.91 0.83 -28.64
N SER A 163 1.18 1.05 -27.35
CA SER A 163 0.70 0.22 -26.25
C SER A 163 -0.82 0.29 -26.10
N TYR A 164 -1.39 1.49 -26.26
CA TYR A 164 -2.83 1.74 -26.29
C TYR A 164 -3.50 0.99 -27.45
N ARG A 165 -2.98 1.12 -28.67
CA ARG A 165 -3.49 0.40 -29.85
C ARG A 165 -3.43 -1.12 -29.67
N HIS A 166 -2.35 -1.63 -29.08
CA HIS A 166 -2.23 -3.05 -28.76
C HIS A 166 -3.36 -3.50 -27.84
N LEU A 167 -3.58 -2.80 -26.72
CA LEU A 167 -4.64 -3.14 -25.78
C LEU A 167 -6.03 -3.04 -26.41
N GLN A 168 -6.30 -2.01 -27.21
CA GLN A 168 -7.59 -1.89 -27.91
C GLN A 168 -7.86 -3.01 -28.92
N LEU A 169 -6.82 -3.45 -29.64
CA LEU A 169 -6.98 -4.46 -30.68
C LEU A 169 -7.33 -5.84 -30.10
N TYR A 170 -6.69 -6.22 -28.99
CA TYR A 170 -6.86 -7.54 -28.37
C TYR A 170 -7.88 -7.54 -27.22
N HIS A 171 -8.12 -6.39 -26.61
CA HIS A 171 -9.04 -6.20 -25.48
C HIS A 171 -9.86 -4.91 -25.68
N PRO A 172 -10.92 -4.93 -26.52
CA PRO A 172 -11.68 -3.73 -26.89
C PRO A 172 -12.46 -3.08 -25.73
N LYS A 173 -12.45 -3.69 -24.54
CA LYS A 173 -13.10 -3.14 -23.36
C LYS A 173 -12.21 -2.06 -22.72
N ILE A 174 -12.86 -1.04 -22.17
CA ILE A 174 -12.22 0.07 -21.46
C ILE A 174 -11.35 -0.42 -20.29
N THR A 175 -11.75 -1.54 -19.67
CA THR A 175 -11.05 -2.12 -18.52
C THR A 175 -10.69 -3.57 -18.78
N VAL A 176 -9.38 -3.84 -18.79
CA VAL A 176 -8.83 -5.20 -18.92
C VAL A 176 -8.77 -5.84 -17.54
N LYS A 177 -9.29 -7.05 -17.40
CA LYS A 177 -9.16 -7.86 -16.19
C LYS A 177 -8.24 -9.05 -16.46
N VAL A 178 -7.38 -9.37 -15.51
CA VAL A 178 -6.45 -10.50 -15.58
C VAL A 178 -6.68 -11.41 -14.38
N LYS A 179 -6.97 -12.68 -14.65
CA LYS A 179 -7.12 -13.72 -13.64
C LYS A 179 -5.77 -14.36 -13.36
N VAL A 180 -5.39 -14.38 -12.09
CA VAL A 180 -4.20 -15.10 -11.59
C VAL A 180 -4.69 -16.34 -10.86
N THR A 181 -4.42 -17.52 -11.42
CA THR A 181 -4.75 -18.82 -10.82
C THR A 181 -3.53 -19.34 -10.07
N LEU A 182 -3.73 -19.74 -8.82
CA LEU A 182 -2.69 -20.27 -7.95
C LEU A 182 -2.64 -21.80 -8.06
N THR A 183 -1.50 -22.40 -7.71
CA THR A 183 -1.34 -23.87 -7.69
C THR A 183 -2.29 -24.58 -6.71
N SER A 184 -2.86 -23.84 -5.76
CA SER A 184 -3.92 -24.33 -4.85
C SER A 184 -5.31 -24.43 -5.48
N GLY A 185 -5.49 -23.95 -6.72
CA GLY A 185 -6.80 -23.81 -7.37
C GLY A 185 -7.55 -22.53 -7.01
N ASN A 186 -7.11 -21.80 -5.98
CA ASN A 186 -7.62 -20.47 -5.67
C ASN A 186 -7.17 -19.44 -6.72
N PHE A 187 -7.90 -18.34 -6.85
CA PHE A 187 -7.55 -17.28 -7.80
C PHE A 187 -7.87 -15.89 -7.24
N PHE A 188 -7.27 -14.88 -7.87
CA PHE A 188 -7.66 -13.49 -7.70
C PHE A 188 -7.69 -12.79 -9.07
N VAL A 189 -8.41 -11.68 -9.15
CA VAL A 189 -8.56 -10.91 -10.40
C VAL A 189 -7.99 -9.52 -10.22
N ILE A 190 -7.07 -9.17 -11.12
CA ILE A 190 -6.48 -7.83 -11.23
C ILE A 190 -7.26 -7.08 -12.30
N GLN A 191 -7.86 -5.95 -11.94
CA GLN A 191 -8.33 -4.97 -12.91
C GLN A 191 -7.17 -4.02 -13.22
N LEU A 192 -6.75 -3.97 -14.48
CA LEU A 192 -5.72 -3.03 -14.92
C LEU A 192 -6.23 -1.59 -14.84
N ALA A 193 -5.31 -0.65 -14.68
CA ALA A 193 -5.60 0.78 -14.79
C ALA A 193 -6.26 1.08 -16.15
N PRO A 194 -7.09 2.14 -16.25
CA PRO A 194 -7.62 2.57 -17.54
C PRO A 194 -6.49 2.74 -18.55
N VAL A 195 -6.75 2.36 -19.79
CA VAL A 195 -5.75 2.35 -20.87
C VAL A 195 -5.20 3.76 -21.12
N GLU A 196 -5.95 4.80 -20.77
CA GLU A 196 -5.54 6.20 -20.88
C GLU A 196 -4.54 6.65 -19.81
N VAL A 197 -4.43 5.89 -18.71
CA VAL A 197 -3.70 6.29 -17.50
C VAL A 197 -2.30 5.66 -17.45
N ALA A 198 -2.20 4.37 -17.77
CA ALA A 198 -0.93 3.64 -17.79
C ALA A 198 -0.90 2.59 -18.93
N PRO A 199 -1.05 3.04 -20.21
CA PRO A 199 -1.13 2.13 -21.35
C PRO A 199 0.11 1.25 -21.50
N HIS A 200 1.30 1.81 -21.27
CA HIS A 200 2.54 1.08 -21.50
C HIS A 200 2.72 -0.03 -20.47
N ALA A 201 2.55 0.28 -19.18
CA ALA A 201 2.68 -0.69 -18.11
C ALA A 201 1.61 -1.80 -18.19
N ALA A 202 0.35 -1.43 -18.46
CA ALA A 202 -0.72 -2.41 -18.65
C ALA A 202 -0.46 -3.33 -19.86
N SER A 203 -0.04 -2.76 -21.00
CA SER A 203 0.32 -3.53 -22.20
C SER A 203 1.49 -4.46 -21.94
N HIS A 204 2.53 -3.98 -21.24
CA HIS A 204 3.67 -4.80 -20.86
C HIS A 204 3.27 -5.98 -19.98
N PHE A 205 2.44 -5.75 -18.97
CA PHE A 205 1.92 -6.80 -18.09
C PHE A 205 1.13 -7.88 -18.86
N VAL A 206 0.22 -7.45 -19.74
CA VAL A 206 -0.57 -8.36 -20.59
C VAL A 206 0.34 -9.21 -21.48
N ARG A 207 1.33 -8.60 -22.14
CA ARG A 207 2.28 -9.33 -23.00
C ARG A 207 3.08 -10.38 -22.23
N ILE A 208 3.48 -10.08 -21.00
CA ILE A 208 4.17 -11.04 -20.12
C ILE A 208 3.24 -12.21 -19.76
N ALA A 209 1.97 -11.91 -19.45
CA ALA A 209 0.96 -12.92 -19.14
C ALA A 209 0.62 -13.80 -20.35
N GLU A 210 0.44 -13.22 -21.54
CA GLU A 210 0.18 -13.95 -22.79
C GLU A 210 1.35 -14.85 -23.18
N ALA A 211 2.58 -14.40 -22.97
CA ALA A 211 3.79 -15.19 -23.16
C ALA A 211 4.01 -16.25 -22.06
N LYS A 212 3.07 -16.40 -21.11
CA LYS A 212 3.10 -17.37 -20.00
C LYS A 212 4.38 -17.29 -19.16
N LEU A 213 4.99 -16.10 -19.08
CA LEU A 213 6.24 -15.92 -18.34
C LEU A 213 6.02 -15.84 -16.82
N TYR A 214 4.79 -15.52 -16.38
CA TYR A 214 4.41 -15.57 -14.97
C TYR A 214 4.07 -16.98 -14.47
N ASP A 215 3.86 -17.94 -15.37
CA ASP A 215 3.55 -19.32 -14.99
C ASP A 215 4.78 -19.93 -14.29
N GLY A 216 4.53 -20.63 -13.19
CA GLY A 216 5.55 -21.23 -12.34
C GLY A 216 6.26 -20.27 -11.39
N LEU A 217 5.96 -18.96 -11.42
CA LEU A 217 6.47 -18.05 -10.39
C LEU A 217 5.84 -18.33 -9.03
N SER A 218 6.42 -17.79 -7.96
CA SER A 218 5.88 -17.89 -6.61
C SER A 218 5.48 -16.52 -6.10
N LEU A 219 4.30 -16.44 -5.47
CA LEU A 219 3.91 -15.32 -4.64
C LEU A 219 4.51 -15.51 -3.25
N VAL A 220 5.32 -14.56 -2.83
CA VAL A 220 5.99 -14.55 -1.53
C VAL A 220 5.59 -13.30 -0.79
N HIS A 221 5.03 -13.48 0.40
CA HIS A 221 4.87 -12.38 1.33
C HIS A 221 6.24 -12.10 1.98
N GLY A 222 6.79 -10.92 1.73
CA GLY A 222 8.12 -10.56 2.20
C GLY A 222 8.15 -10.42 3.73
N ASN A 223 9.06 -11.15 4.40
CA ASN A 223 9.34 -10.96 5.82
C ASN A 223 10.09 -9.64 6.12
N SER A 224 10.40 -8.87 5.07
CA SER A 224 11.20 -7.64 5.08
C SER A 224 10.46 -6.40 5.60
N GLY A 225 9.27 -6.56 6.19
CA GLY A 225 8.48 -5.47 6.76
C GLY A 225 7.74 -4.60 5.74
N SER A 226 7.82 -4.87 4.43
CA SER A 226 7.08 -4.11 3.41
C SER A 226 5.59 -4.42 3.36
N GLY A 227 5.13 -5.51 4.00
CA GLY A 227 3.74 -5.96 3.92
C GLY A 227 3.35 -6.56 2.56
N ASP A 228 4.15 -6.37 1.52
CA ASP A 228 3.76 -6.70 0.15
C ASP A 228 3.82 -8.20 -0.16
N ILE A 229 3.08 -8.60 -1.20
CA ILE A 229 3.21 -9.92 -1.83
C ILE A 229 3.93 -9.73 -3.16
N HIS A 230 5.12 -10.30 -3.29
CA HIS A 230 5.93 -10.23 -4.51
C HIS A 230 5.75 -11.49 -5.35
N ALA A 231 5.51 -11.34 -6.65
CA ALA A 231 5.76 -12.41 -7.60
C ALA A 231 7.28 -12.51 -7.79
N THR A 232 7.88 -13.66 -7.49
CA THR A 232 9.32 -13.89 -7.55
C THR A 232 9.66 -15.26 -8.15
N MET A 233 10.84 -15.36 -8.76
CA MET A 233 11.44 -16.61 -9.19
C MET A 233 12.13 -17.25 -7.99
N ILE A 234 11.67 -18.42 -7.56
CA ILE A 234 12.31 -19.17 -6.48
C ILE A 234 12.95 -20.42 -7.07
N GLY A 235 14.27 -20.52 -6.96
CA GLY A 235 15.00 -21.74 -7.31
C GLY A 235 15.27 -21.97 -8.80
N THR A 236 14.87 -21.06 -9.69
CA THR A 236 15.25 -21.14 -11.12
C THR A 236 16.07 -19.93 -11.56
N THR A 237 17.07 -20.16 -12.41
CA THR A 237 17.83 -19.11 -13.11
C THR A 237 17.05 -18.51 -14.29
N ASP A 238 15.71 -18.62 -14.28
CA ASP A 238 14.83 -18.29 -15.40
C ASP A 238 14.71 -16.80 -15.73
N ASN A 239 15.59 -15.93 -15.22
CA ASN A 239 15.73 -14.58 -15.78
C ASN A 239 15.92 -14.63 -17.31
N ASP A 240 16.52 -15.72 -17.81
CA ASP A 240 16.67 -16.02 -19.22
C ASP A 240 15.34 -16.02 -19.99
N LYS A 241 14.20 -16.41 -19.40
CA LYS A 241 12.92 -16.48 -20.15
C LYS A 241 12.38 -15.09 -20.49
N PHE A 242 12.50 -14.14 -19.55
CA PHE A 242 12.12 -12.75 -19.79
C PHE A 242 13.08 -12.07 -20.77
N GLN A 243 14.39 -12.37 -20.69
CA GLN A 243 15.38 -11.89 -21.64
C GLN A 243 15.14 -12.43 -23.05
N LYS A 244 14.90 -13.74 -23.20
CA LYS A 244 14.61 -14.40 -24.49
C LYS A 244 13.35 -13.84 -25.15
N ALA A 245 12.35 -13.46 -24.34
CA ALA A 245 11.13 -12.81 -24.84
C ALA A 245 11.27 -11.30 -25.08
N ASN A 246 12.41 -10.69 -24.73
CA ASN A 246 12.62 -9.24 -24.72
C ASN A 246 11.54 -8.49 -23.91
N LEU A 247 11.15 -9.06 -22.77
CA LEU A 247 10.14 -8.55 -21.85
C LEU A 247 10.72 -8.42 -20.44
N THR A 248 11.86 -7.75 -20.31
CA THR A 248 12.59 -7.60 -19.04
C THR A 248 12.21 -6.36 -18.28
N LYS A 249 11.90 -5.26 -18.98
CA LYS A 249 11.60 -3.99 -18.36
C LYS A 249 10.65 -3.15 -19.20
N VAL A 250 9.89 -2.30 -18.54
CA VAL A 250 9.21 -1.16 -19.16
C VAL A 250 10.23 -0.11 -19.61
N ALA A 251 9.89 0.65 -20.64
CA ALA A 251 10.79 1.65 -21.23
C ALA A 251 10.96 2.87 -20.29
N PHE A 252 9.88 3.33 -19.68
CA PHE A 252 9.82 4.48 -18.78
C PHE A 252 8.75 4.27 -17.69
N VAL A 253 8.74 5.15 -16.69
CA VAL A 253 7.88 5.07 -15.52
C VAL A 253 6.65 5.95 -15.75
N GLU A 254 5.48 5.34 -15.94
CA GLU A 254 4.21 6.07 -16.01
C GLU A 254 3.78 6.48 -14.60
N ARG A 255 3.68 7.80 -14.35
CA ARG A 255 3.27 8.37 -13.05
C ARG A 255 1.95 9.12 -13.15
N PRO A 256 0.82 8.41 -13.27
CA PRO A 256 -0.47 9.07 -13.19
C PRO A 256 -0.71 9.64 -11.79
N GLU A 257 -0.94 10.96 -11.68
CA GLU A 257 -1.22 11.64 -10.41
C GLU A 257 -2.40 11.03 -9.64
N HIS A 258 -3.35 10.44 -10.37
CA HIS A 258 -4.59 9.89 -9.83
C HIS A 258 -4.54 8.39 -9.50
N TYR A 259 -3.47 7.66 -9.87
CA TYR A 259 -3.39 6.22 -9.64
C TYR A 259 -2.35 5.90 -8.56
N LYS A 260 -2.76 6.08 -7.30
CA LYS A 260 -1.88 5.92 -6.14
C LYS A 260 -1.67 4.44 -5.79
N ASN A 261 -0.50 4.16 -5.24
CA ASN A 261 -0.15 2.86 -4.69
C ASN A 261 -0.87 2.65 -3.34
N GLU A 262 -2.07 2.09 -3.39
CA GLU A 262 -2.93 1.82 -2.24
C GLU A 262 -2.98 0.32 -1.90
N LYS A 263 -3.60 -0.03 -0.77
CA LYS A 263 -3.89 -1.44 -0.45
C LYS A 263 -4.62 -2.14 -1.61
N TYR A 264 -4.11 -3.31 -1.96
CA TYR A 264 -4.48 -4.16 -3.09
C TYR A 264 -4.14 -3.60 -4.47
N SER A 265 -3.39 -2.51 -4.57
CA SER A 265 -2.83 -2.09 -5.86
C SER A 265 -1.71 -3.03 -6.30
N VAL A 266 -1.53 -3.11 -7.61
CA VAL A 266 -0.55 -3.96 -8.28
C VAL A 266 0.43 -3.05 -9.01
N ALA A 267 1.71 -3.23 -8.73
CA ALA A 267 2.76 -2.42 -9.31
C ALA A 267 3.95 -3.28 -9.75
N PHE A 268 4.71 -2.78 -10.72
CA PHE A 268 6.02 -3.34 -11.01
C PHE A 268 6.99 -2.94 -9.91
N SER A 269 7.81 -3.90 -9.46
CA SER A 269 8.97 -3.56 -8.63
C SER A 269 10.01 -2.93 -9.53
N SER A 270 10.31 -1.64 -9.31
CA SER A 270 11.13 -0.85 -10.24
C SER A 270 10.54 -0.90 -11.66
N ARG A 271 11.38 -1.15 -12.69
CA ARG A 271 10.97 -1.18 -14.10
C ARG A 271 10.47 -2.56 -14.59
N GLY A 272 10.18 -3.51 -13.70
CA GLY A 272 9.72 -4.85 -14.06
C GLY A 272 10.84 -5.91 -14.16
N PRO A 273 10.53 -7.14 -14.61
CA PRO A 273 9.21 -7.62 -15.05
C PRO A 273 8.36 -8.15 -13.88
N MET A 274 8.94 -8.17 -12.68
CA MET A 274 8.31 -8.68 -11.48
C MET A 274 7.31 -7.67 -10.93
N PHE A 275 6.13 -8.14 -10.54
CA PHE A 275 5.11 -7.33 -9.91
C PHE A 275 4.96 -7.68 -8.44
N TYR A 276 4.41 -6.74 -7.69
CA TYR A 276 4.00 -6.96 -6.32
C TYR A 276 2.59 -6.43 -6.10
N ILE A 277 1.97 -6.88 -5.02
CA ILE A 277 0.66 -6.45 -4.55
C ILE A 277 0.85 -5.79 -3.20
N ASN A 278 0.46 -4.52 -3.11
CA ASN A 278 0.53 -3.75 -1.88
C ASN A 278 -0.54 -4.26 -0.90
N MET A 279 -0.17 -4.62 0.33
CA MET A 279 -1.14 -5.09 1.35
C MET A 279 -1.49 -4.04 2.41
N GLY A 280 -0.99 -2.82 2.27
CA GLY A 280 -1.36 -1.65 3.07
C GLY A 280 -0.77 -1.64 4.48
N GLU A 281 0.29 -2.42 4.74
CA GLU A 281 1.02 -2.35 6.01
C GLU A 281 2.08 -1.24 5.92
N GLU A 282 1.83 -0.15 6.65
CA GLU A 282 2.66 1.06 6.83
C GLU A 282 3.01 1.88 5.57
N LYS A 283 3.40 3.14 5.81
CA LYS A 283 3.76 4.12 4.78
C LYS A 283 5.05 3.68 4.10
N ARG A 284 4.97 2.75 3.15
CA ARG A 284 6.03 2.62 2.16
C ARG A 284 6.07 3.95 1.41
N GLU A 285 7.14 4.72 1.62
CA GLU A 285 7.47 5.78 0.67
C GLU A 285 7.50 5.11 -0.69
N VAL A 286 6.65 5.59 -1.60
CA VAL A 286 6.59 5.09 -2.97
C VAL A 286 8.02 5.13 -3.48
N ILE A 287 8.62 3.95 -3.69
CA ILE A 287 10.00 3.87 -4.16
C ILE A 287 10.01 4.55 -5.52
N ASP A 288 10.88 5.55 -5.66
CA ASP A 288 10.98 6.32 -6.88
C ASP A 288 11.25 5.36 -8.05
N GLY A 289 10.26 5.21 -8.94
CA GLY A 289 10.32 4.31 -10.09
C GLY A 289 9.36 3.12 -10.10
N ASP A 290 8.60 2.86 -9.03
CA ASP A 290 7.52 1.87 -9.07
C ASP A 290 6.35 2.37 -9.94
N ILE A 291 5.76 1.47 -10.72
CA ILE A 291 4.67 1.79 -11.65
C ILE A 291 3.42 1.03 -11.23
N CYS A 292 2.43 1.74 -10.71
CA CYS A 292 1.14 1.18 -10.35
C CYS A 292 0.27 1.04 -11.62
N PHE A 293 -0.11 -0.18 -11.96
CA PHE A 293 -0.81 -0.47 -13.24
C PHE A 293 -2.08 -1.27 -13.06
N GLY A 294 -2.46 -1.66 -11.84
CA GLY A 294 -3.68 -2.41 -11.59
C GLY A 294 -4.12 -2.41 -10.13
N LYS A 295 -5.28 -3.00 -9.88
CA LYS A 295 -5.84 -3.21 -8.54
C LYS A 295 -6.56 -4.55 -8.47
N VAL A 296 -6.41 -5.25 -7.36
CA VAL A 296 -7.12 -6.51 -7.11
C VAL A 296 -8.58 -6.22 -6.76
N VAL A 297 -9.49 -6.73 -7.59
CA VAL A 297 -10.93 -6.53 -7.48
C VAL A 297 -11.65 -7.75 -6.92
N GLU A 298 -11.13 -8.96 -7.14
CA GLU A 298 -11.68 -10.22 -6.63
C GLU A 298 -10.56 -11.08 -6.03
N GLY A 299 -10.89 -11.95 -5.06
CA GLY A 299 -9.91 -12.83 -4.40
C GLY A 299 -9.01 -12.14 -3.37
N ARG A 300 -9.47 -11.05 -2.73
CA ARG A 300 -8.72 -10.34 -1.68
C ARG A 300 -8.52 -11.20 -0.43
N ASP A 301 -9.50 -12.02 -0.11
CA ASP A 301 -9.46 -13.00 0.98
C ASP A 301 -8.37 -14.06 0.78
N VAL A 302 -8.10 -14.44 -0.47
CA VAL A 302 -6.98 -15.31 -0.85
C VAL A 302 -5.65 -14.64 -0.53
N LEU A 303 -5.48 -13.36 -0.88
CA LEU A 303 -4.28 -12.60 -0.56
C LEU A 303 -4.10 -12.39 0.95
N ASP A 304 -5.18 -12.06 1.65
CA ASP A 304 -5.17 -11.94 3.11
C ASP A 304 -4.85 -13.28 3.79
N ALA A 305 -5.24 -14.41 3.20
CA ALA A 305 -4.85 -15.74 3.68
C ALA A 305 -3.35 -16.01 3.50
N ILE A 306 -2.75 -15.58 2.38
CA ILE A 306 -1.30 -15.66 2.15
C ILE A 306 -0.54 -14.87 3.23
N VAL A 307 -0.98 -13.66 3.54
CA VAL A 307 -0.36 -12.79 4.57
C VAL A 307 -0.55 -13.36 5.98
N ARG A 308 -1.75 -13.86 6.31
CA ARG A 308 -2.03 -14.43 7.64
C ARG A 308 -1.22 -15.69 7.93
N ASN A 309 -0.90 -16.47 6.91
CA ASN A 309 -0.03 -17.62 7.02
C ASN A 309 1.44 -17.18 7.16
N LYS A 310 1.80 -16.49 8.25
CA LYS A 310 3.18 -16.02 8.56
C LYS A 310 4.17 -17.14 8.89
N GLY A 311 3.91 -18.37 8.46
CA GLY A 311 4.86 -19.48 8.57
C GLY A 311 6.09 -19.22 7.70
N LEU A 312 7.21 -19.89 8.02
CA LEU A 312 8.54 -19.68 7.42
C LEU A 312 8.57 -19.80 5.87
N PHE A 313 7.49 -20.25 5.23
CA PHE A 313 7.37 -20.43 3.78
C PHE A 313 5.93 -20.27 3.27
N SER A 314 5.23 -19.13 3.46
CA SER A 314 3.99 -18.89 2.69
C SER A 314 4.31 -18.50 1.24
N MET A 315 4.81 -19.50 0.51
CA MET A 315 5.05 -19.42 -0.91
C MET A 315 3.88 -20.10 -1.60
N VAL A 316 3.20 -19.36 -2.48
CA VAL A 316 2.12 -19.93 -3.29
C VAL A 316 2.48 -19.79 -4.75
N GLY A 317 2.55 -20.90 -5.47
CA GLY A 317 2.86 -20.90 -6.90
C GLY A 317 1.74 -20.26 -7.72
N ILE A 318 2.13 -19.54 -8.77
CA ILE A 318 1.26 -19.08 -9.84
C ILE A 318 1.17 -20.21 -10.86
N GLN A 319 -0.03 -20.75 -11.03
CA GLN A 319 -0.31 -21.77 -12.04
C GLN A 319 -0.47 -21.14 -13.41
N SER A 320 -1.27 -20.08 -13.52
CA SER A 320 -1.49 -19.37 -14.78
C SER A 320 -1.90 -17.92 -14.57
N VAL A 321 -1.57 -17.07 -15.54
CA VAL A 321 -2.06 -15.68 -15.65
C VAL A 321 -2.74 -15.48 -16.99
N GLU A 322 -4.02 -15.08 -16.98
CA GLU A 322 -4.85 -15.02 -18.19
C GLU A 322 -5.73 -13.79 -18.23
N ALA A 323 -5.78 -13.11 -19.38
CA ALA A 323 -6.73 -12.02 -19.59
C ALA A 323 -8.17 -12.57 -19.68
N ILE A 324 -9.10 -11.97 -18.94
CA ILE A 324 -10.50 -12.35 -18.94
C ILE A 324 -11.20 -11.62 -20.08
N ASN A 325 -11.46 -12.34 -21.16
CA ASN A 325 -12.39 -11.88 -22.19
C ASN A 325 -13.80 -12.23 -21.74
N GLU A 326 -14.46 -11.36 -20.97
CA GLU A 326 -15.88 -11.60 -20.70
C GLU A 326 -16.60 -11.46 -22.05
N SER A 327 -17.13 -12.57 -22.56
CA SER A 327 -17.95 -12.60 -23.77
C SER A 327 -19.08 -11.58 -23.60
N VAL A 328 -19.16 -10.63 -24.54
CA VAL A 328 -20.29 -9.70 -24.66
C VAL A 328 -21.57 -10.49 -24.92
#